data_AF-A0A2T6CPG2-F1
#
_entry.id   AF-A0A2T6CPG2-F1
#
_cell.length_a   1.000
_cell.length_b   1.000
_cell.length_c   1.000
_cell.angle_alpha   90.00
_cell.angle_beta   90.00
_cell.angle_gamma   90.00
#
_symmetry.space_group_name_H-M   'P 1'
#
loop_
_entity.id
_entity.type
_entity.pdbx_description
1 polymer ?
#
loop_
_entity_poly.entity_id
_entity_poly.type
_entity_poly.pdbx_seq_one_letter_code
_entity_poly.pdbx_strand_id
1 'polypeptide(L)'
;MGARAHQARRPAERAGRPLGGTPGGCQRYRVRIISYRRRLLDQDNACAKFHIDSLRYAGLLPDDAPALCRIEPVEQIQVATPAEEKTVIVLEELS
;
A
#
# COMPACT_ATOMS: atom_id res chain seq x y z
N MET A 1 15.68 24.74 -32.50
CA MET A 1 14.94 24.77 -31.21
C MET A 1 14.28 23.41 -31.02
N GLY A 2 14.84 22.58 -30.14
CA GLY A 2 14.42 21.18 -29.97
C GLY A 2 13.24 21.04 -29.02
N ALA A 3 12.16 20.41 -29.48
CA ALA A 3 11.04 20.00 -28.65
C ALA A 3 11.46 18.79 -27.81
N ARG A 4 11.45 18.95 -26.47
CA ARG A 4 11.70 17.87 -25.51
C ARG A 4 10.58 16.84 -25.61
N ALA A 5 10.94 15.63 -26.07
CA ALA A 5 10.05 14.48 -26.07
C ALA A 5 9.62 14.16 -24.62
N HIS A 6 8.31 14.17 -24.40
CA HIS A 6 7.67 13.70 -23.18
C HIS A 6 7.99 12.20 -23.06
N GLN A 7 8.92 11.83 -22.16
CA GLN A 7 9.29 10.43 -21.96
C GLN A 7 8.07 9.66 -21.45
N ALA A 8 7.51 8.80 -22.30
CA ALA A 8 6.53 7.80 -21.91
C ALA A 8 7.19 6.87 -20.88
N ARG A 9 6.60 6.79 -19.68
CA ARG A 9 7.05 5.88 -18.62
C ARG A 9 6.90 4.45 -19.14
N ARG A 10 8.02 3.73 -19.24
CA ARG A 10 8.01 2.28 -19.55
C ARG A 10 7.19 1.56 -18.48
N PRO A 11 6.30 0.63 -18.85
CA PRO A 11 5.67 -0.23 -17.85
C PRO A 11 6.77 -1.05 -17.18
N ALA A 12 6.77 -1.05 -15.84
CA ALA A 12 7.66 -1.89 -15.05
C ALA A 12 7.40 -3.35 -15.43
N GLU A 13 8.44 -4.04 -15.92
CA GLU A 13 8.42 -5.49 -16.10
C GLU A 13 7.97 -6.15 -14.79
N ARG A 14 6.90 -6.95 -14.87
CA ARG A 14 6.36 -7.76 -13.76
C ARG A 14 7.45 -8.69 -13.23
N ALA A 15 8.14 -8.27 -12.18
CA ALA A 15 8.93 -9.15 -11.35
C ALA A 15 8.03 -9.76 -10.27
N GLY A 16 7.89 -11.09 -10.29
CA GLY A 16 7.30 -11.85 -9.19
C GLY A 16 6.16 -12.75 -9.65
N ARG A 17 6.35 -14.08 -9.48
CA ARG A 17 5.29 -15.07 -9.65
C ARG A 17 4.07 -14.67 -8.81
N PRO A 18 2.83 -14.73 -9.33
CA PRO A 18 1.67 -14.61 -8.47
C PRO A 18 1.72 -15.75 -7.45
N LEU A 19 1.49 -15.43 -6.18
CA LEU A 19 1.13 -16.43 -5.18
C LEU A 19 -0.06 -17.21 -5.77
N GLY A 20 0.16 -18.47 -6.10
CA GLY A 20 -0.82 -19.31 -6.78
C GLY A 20 -2.05 -19.50 -5.91
N GLY A 21 -3.08 -18.70 -6.16
CA GLY A 21 -4.40 -18.89 -5.57
C GLY A 21 -5.12 -20.03 -6.28
N THR A 22 -5.45 -21.08 -5.54
CA THR A 22 -6.40 -22.11 -5.98
C THR A 22 -7.76 -21.44 -6.24
N PRO A 23 -8.45 -21.75 -7.35
CA PRO A 23 -9.78 -21.20 -7.60
C PRO A 23 -10.77 -21.85 -6.63
N GLY A 24 -11.06 -21.21 -5.49
CA GLY A 24 -12.02 -21.78 -4.55
C GLY A 24 -12.21 -21.08 -3.20
N GLY A 25 -11.35 -20.15 -2.80
CA GLY A 25 -11.53 -19.37 -1.56
C GLY A 25 -11.55 -17.88 -1.85
N CYS A 26 -12.59 -17.17 -1.41
CA CYS A 26 -12.57 -15.70 -1.36
C CYS A 26 -11.65 -15.29 -0.20
N GLN A 27 -10.33 -15.41 -0.39
CA GLN A 27 -9.36 -14.92 0.58
C GLN A 27 -9.53 -13.40 0.67
N ARG A 28 -10.08 -12.93 1.79
CA ARG A 28 -10.20 -11.50 2.05
C ARG A 28 -8.99 -11.05 2.82
N TYR A 29 -8.48 -9.86 2.54
CA TYR A 29 -7.36 -9.28 3.26
C TYR A 29 -7.81 -8.08 4.07
N ARG A 30 -7.17 -7.85 5.22
CA ARG A 30 -7.28 -6.60 5.97
C ARG A 30 -5.94 -5.88 5.92
N VAL A 31 -5.96 -4.62 5.51
CA VAL A 31 -4.78 -3.77 5.44
C VAL A 31 -4.90 -2.69 6.49
N ARG A 32 -3.93 -2.63 7.39
CA ARG A 32 -3.78 -1.58 8.41
C ARG A 32 -2.49 -0.83 8.18
N ILE A 33 -2.56 0.49 8.21
CA ILE A 33 -1.39 1.37 8.04
C ILE A 33 -1.28 2.22 9.29
N ILE A 34 -0.14 2.11 9.97
CA ILE A 34 0.17 2.87 11.18
C ILE A 34 1.38 3.76 10.87
N SER A 35 1.17 5.08 10.90
CA SER A 35 2.22 6.07 10.66
C SER A 35 2.66 6.68 11.99
N TYR A 36 3.88 6.34 12.41
CA TYR A 36 4.54 6.92 13.57
C TYR A 36 5.25 8.20 13.13
N ARG A 37 4.83 9.36 13.65
CA ARG A 37 5.35 10.68 13.23
C ARG A 37 5.46 11.64 14.40
N ARG A 38 6.47 12.51 14.40
CA ARG A 38 6.59 13.56 15.44
C ARG A 38 5.57 14.69 15.22
N ARG A 39 5.29 15.01 13.96
CA ARG A 39 4.24 15.94 13.53
C ARG A 39 3.16 15.14 12.79
N LEU A 40 1.95 15.15 13.33
CA LEU A 40 0.82 14.49 12.70
C LEU A 40 0.49 15.18 11.37
N LEU A 41 0.11 14.38 10.39
CA LEU A 41 -0.35 14.86 9.10
C LEU A 41 -1.85 15.12 9.15
N ASP A 42 -2.30 16.10 8.37
CA ASP A 42 -3.71 16.24 8.04
C ASP A 42 -4.22 14.97 7.35
N GLN A 43 -5.51 14.69 7.48
CA GLN A 43 -6.14 13.47 6.98
C GLN A 43 -5.88 13.23 5.49
N ASP A 44 -5.85 14.29 4.68
CA ASP A 44 -5.56 14.20 3.24
C ASP A 44 -4.12 13.79 2.94
N ASN A 45 -3.17 14.17 3.80
CA ASN A 45 -1.76 13.82 3.69
C ASN A 45 -1.46 12.42 4.24
N ALA A 46 -2.31 11.89 5.11
CA ALA A 46 -2.26 10.50 5.59
C ALA A 46 -2.96 9.53 4.61
N CYS A 47 -2.64 9.63 3.32
CA CYS A 47 -3.31 8.86 2.26
C CYS A 47 -2.79 7.41 2.17
N ALA A 48 -3.68 6.43 2.36
CA ALA A 48 -3.39 4.99 2.25
C ALA A 48 -3.06 4.53 0.82
N LYS A 49 -3.46 5.30 -0.20
CA LYS A 49 -3.42 4.89 -1.62
C LYS A 49 -2.05 4.41 -2.07
N PHE A 50 -1.00 5.17 -1.77
CA PHE A 50 0.36 4.84 -2.18
C PHE A 50 0.87 3.53 -1.57
N HIS A 51 0.40 3.21 -0.37
CA HIS A 51 0.83 2.02 0.36
C HIS A 51 0.15 0.79 -0.22
N ILE A 52 -1.15 0.90 -0.50
CA ILE A 52 -1.93 -0.15 -1.18
C ILE A 52 -1.38 -0.43 -2.58
N ASP A 53 -1.10 0.62 -3.35
CA ASP A 53 -0.48 0.48 -4.67
C ASP A 53 0.85 -0.27 -4.58
N SER A 54 1.69 0.08 -3.60
CA SER A 54 2.96 -0.61 -3.37
C SER A 54 2.77 -2.09 -3.02
N LEU A 55 1.78 -2.43 -2.18
CA LEU A 55 1.45 -3.82 -1.84
C LEU A 55 1.00 -4.63 -3.05
N ARG A 56 0.17 -4.03 -3.92
CA ARG A 56 -0.26 -4.66 -5.19
C ARG A 56 0.92 -4.87 -6.13
N TYR A 57 1.75 -3.84 -6.32
CA TYR A 57 2.92 -3.94 -7.21
C TYR A 57 3.97 -4.92 -6.68
N ALA A 58 4.09 -5.08 -5.37
CA ALA A 58 4.93 -6.09 -4.74
C ALA A 58 4.34 -7.52 -4.81
N GLY A 59 3.10 -7.68 -5.27
CA GLY A 59 2.40 -8.97 -5.31
C GLY A 59 1.97 -9.51 -3.95
N LEU A 60 1.99 -8.68 -2.90
CA LEU A 60 1.56 -9.05 -1.54
C LEU A 60 0.03 -8.95 -1.39
N LEU A 61 -0.59 -8.01 -2.09
CA LEU A 61 -2.04 -7.89 -2.17
C LEU A 61 -2.49 -8.20 -3.60
N PRO A 62 -3.40 -9.16 -3.81
CA PRO A 62 -3.81 -9.54 -5.17
C PRO A 62 -4.64 -8.45 -5.87
N ASP A 63 -5.52 -7.77 -5.13
CA ASP A 63 -6.40 -6.70 -5.61
C ASP A 63 -6.86 -5.82 -4.43
N ASP A 64 -7.17 -4.54 -4.68
CA ASP A 64 -7.75 -3.59 -3.71
C ASP A 64 -9.28 -3.49 -3.80
N ALA A 65 -9.92 -4.33 -4.63
CA ALA A 65 -11.36 -4.43 -4.69
C ALA A 65 -12.00 -4.67 -3.29
N PRO A 66 -13.07 -3.94 -2.91
CA PRO A 66 -13.72 -4.07 -1.59
C PRO A 66 -14.22 -5.49 -1.25
N ALA A 67 -14.45 -6.33 -2.27
CA ALA A 67 -14.84 -7.72 -2.09
C ALA A 67 -13.69 -8.62 -1.58
N LEU A 68 -12.44 -8.22 -1.86
CA LEU A 68 -11.21 -8.96 -1.60
C LEU A 68 -10.36 -8.30 -0.52
N CYS A 69 -10.54 -7.01 -0.25
CA CYS A 69 -9.73 -6.28 0.70
C CYS A 69 -10.55 -5.28 1.52
N ARG A 70 -10.32 -5.25 2.83
CA ARG A 70 -10.76 -4.21 3.74
C ARG A 70 -9.57 -3.34 4.11
N ILE A 71 -9.58 -2.12 3.60
CA ILE A 71 -8.58 -1.10 3.94
C ILE A 71 -9.09 -0.32 5.13
N GLU A 72 -8.31 -0.28 6.21
CA GLU A 72 -8.62 0.57 7.36
C GLU A 72 -8.11 2.00 7.15
N PRO A 73 -8.75 3.00 7.80
CA PRO A 73 -8.21 4.35 7.86
C PRO A 73 -6.76 4.33 8.38
N VAL A 74 -5.93 5.24 7.87
CA VAL A 74 -4.55 5.37 8.34
C VAL A 74 -4.57 5.82 9.80
N GLU A 75 -3.99 5.00 10.65
CA GLU A 75 -3.75 5.31 12.05
C GLU A 75 -2.47 6.14 12.15
N GLN A 76 -2.48 7.20 12.95
CA GLN A 76 -1.29 8.02 13.19
C GLN A 76 -0.97 8.02 14.68
N ILE A 77 0.29 7.76 15.00
CA ILE A 77 0.79 7.74 16.38
C ILE A 77 1.85 8.83 16.50
N GLN A 78 1.63 9.77 17.42
CA GLN A 78 2.59 10.82 17.68
C GLN A 78 3.78 10.26 18.47
N VAL A 79 5.00 10.42 17.95
CA VAL A 79 6.24 9.98 18.61
C VAL A 79 7.07 11.15 19.11
N ALA A 80 7.90 10.89 20.13
CA ALA A 80 8.71 11.93 20.76
C ALA A 80 9.97 12.26 19.97
N THR A 81 10.64 11.23 19.42
CA THR A 81 11.91 11.40 18.72
C THR A 81 11.83 11.09 17.22
N PRO A 82 12.66 11.73 16.38
CA PRO A 82 12.72 11.42 14.95
C PRO A 82 13.13 9.97 14.64
N ALA A 83 13.88 9.33 15.54
CA ALA A 83 14.35 7.95 15.36
C ALA A 83 13.20 6.93 15.46
N GLU A 84 12.08 7.30 16.05
CA GLU A 84 10.88 6.47 16.17
C GLU A 84 9.95 6.61 14.96
N GLU A 85 10.21 7.56 14.05
CA GLU A 85 9.38 7.76 12.87
C GLU A 85 9.50 6.56 11.93
N LYS A 86 8.36 5.96 11.62
CA LYS A 86 8.25 4.79 10.73
C LYS A 86 6.82 4.63 10.24
N THR A 87 6.68 3.91 9.14
CA THR A 87 5.37 3.43 8.70
C THR A 87 5.36 1.91 8.85
N VAL A 88 4.38 1.40 9.60
CA VAL A 88 4.13 -0.02 9.73
C VAL A 88 2.89 -0.36 8.92
N ILE A 89 3.01 -1.35 8.04
CA ILE A 89 1.91 -1.87 7.24
C ILE A 89 1.66 -3.29 7.71
N VAL A 90 0.44 -3.56 8.17
CA VAL A 90 0.02 -4.89 8.62
C VAL A 90 -0.97 -5.42 7.58
N LEU A 91 -0.67 -6.60 7.06
CA LEU A 91 -1.51 -7.35 6.13
C LEU A 91 -1.97 -8.63 6.83
N GLU A 92 -3.27 -8.77 7.03
CA GLU A 92 -3.89 -9.94 7.67
C GLU A 92 -4.78 -10.66 6.65
N GLU A 93 -4.68 -11.98 6.58
CA GLU A 93 -5.61 -12.80 5.82
C GLU A 93 -6.86 -13.08 6.68
N LEU A 94 -8.03 -12.74 6.14
CA LEU A 94 -9.33 -13.01 6.72
C LEU A 94 -9.87 -14.29 6.07
N SER A 95 -9.91 -15.36 6.87
CA SER A 95 -10.52 -16.66 6.53
C SER A 95 -12.04 -16.60 6.51
#